data_AF-A0A7Y4SMQ1-F1
#
_entry.id   AF-A0A7Y4SMQ1-F1
#
_cell.length_a   1.000
_cell.length_b   1.000
_cell.length_c   1.000
_cell.angle_alpha   90.00
_cell.angle_beta   90.00
_cell.angle_gamma   90.00
#
_symmetry.space_group_name_H-M   'P 1'
#
loop_
_entity.id
_entity.type
_entity.pdbx_description
1 polymer ?
#
loop_
_entity_poly.entity_id
_entity_poly.type
_entity_poly.pdbx_seq_one_letter_code
_entity_poly.pdbx_strand_id
1 'polypeptide(L)' 'MERAPKDNRFEFVVLAGQRARQLLRGAVPRESGEKKITIAQREVLRHKVEKMVEGEKP' A
#
# COMPACT_ATOMS: atom_id res chain seq x y z
N MET A 1 -28.18 -1.69 3.52
CA MET A 1 -27.11 -2.22 2.65
C MET A 1 -26.01 -1.18 2.60
N GLU A 2 -24.90 -1.47 3.29
CA GLU A 2 -23.72 -0.62 3.39
C GLU A 2 -23.19 -0.27 1.99
N ARG A 3 -22.89 1.00 1.76
CA ARG A 3 -21.96 1.39 0.71
C ARG A 3 -20.70 1.81 1.43
N ALA A 4 -19.68 0.94 1.42
CA ALA A 4 -18.33 1.36 1.75
C ALA A 4 -18.02 2.66 0.98
N PRO A 5 -17.40 3.67 1.61
CA PRO A 5 -17.08 4.91 0.92
C PRO A 5 -16.20 4.55 -0.28
N LYS A 6 -16.67 4.86 -1.49
CA LYS A 6 -15.93 4.72 -2.76
C LYS A 6 -14.46 5.02 -2.50
N ASP A 7 -13.60 4.01 -2.64
CA ASP A 7 -12.19 4.00 -2.27
C ASP A 7 -11.56 5.40 -2.25
N ASN A 8 -11.12 5.84 -1.07
CA ASN A 8 -10.49 7.14 -0.92
C ASN A 8 -9.19 7.17 -1.74
N ARG A 9 -9.26 7.78 -2.93
CA ARG A 9 -8.13 7.86 -3.87
C ARG A 9 -6.90 8.52 -3.26
N PHE A 10 -7.09 9.44 -2.30
CA PHE A 10 -5.98 10.06 -1.59
C PHE A 10 -5.28 9.08 -0.65
N GLU A 11 -6.04 8.26 0.09
CA GLU A 11 -5.47 7.21 0.93
C GLU A 11 -4.70 6.17 0.12
N PHE A 12 -5.22 5.81 -1.07
CA PHE A 12 -4.51 4.93 -1.99
C PHE A 12 -3.13 5.50 -2.36
N VAL A 13 -3.06 6.77 -2.75
CA VAL A 13 -1.79 7.43 -3.10
C VAL A 13 -0.85 7.52 -1.89
N VAL A 14 -1.37 7.87 -0.71
CA VAL A 14 -0.58 7.97 0.52
C VAL A 14 0.02 6.61 0.89
N LEU A 15 -0.79 5.55 0.88
CA LEU A 15 -0.36 4.21 1.24
C LEU A 15 0.65 3.65 0.22
N ALA A 16 0.37 3.80 -1.08
CA ALA A 16 1.30 3.40 -2.14
C ALA A 16 2.62 4.17 -2.07
N GLY A 17 2.58 5.48 -1.75
CA GLY A 17 3.76 6.30 -1.56
C GLY A 17 4.60 5.90 -0.36
N GLN A 18 3.97 5.58 0.78
CA GLN A 18 4.66 5.04 1.94
C GLN A 18 5.29 3.69 1.63
N ARG A 19 4.54 2.80 0.98
CA ARG A 19 5.04 1.48 0.59
C ARG A 19 6.21 1.56 -0.40
N ALA A 20 6.15 2.47 -1.37
CA ALA A 20 7.26 2.69 -2.29
C ALA A 20 8.54 3.12 -1.56
N ARG A 21 8.43 3.94 -0.50
CA ARG A 21 9.58 4.28 0.35
C ARG A 21 10.15 3.07 1.07
N GLN A 22 9.31 2.14 1.53
CA GLN A 22 9.79 0.88 2.12
C GLN A 22 10.57 0.06 1.10
N LEU A 23 10.06 -0.07 -0.14
CA LEU A 23 10.74 -0.79 -1.22
C LEU A 23 12.07 -0.13 -1.63
N LEU A 24 12.14 1.20 -1.61
CA LEU A 24 13.38 1.95 -1.84
C LEU A 24 14.41 1.73 -0.72
N ARG A 25 13.96 1.47 0.51
CA ARG A 25 14.81 1.11 1.66
C ARG A 25 15.23 -0.37 1.67
N GLY A 26 14.90 -1.13 0.63
CA GLY A 26 15.27 -2.55 0.53
C GLY A 26 14.23 -3.53 1.07
N ALA A 27 13.00 -3.09 1.37
CA ALA A 27 11.93 -4.02 1.75
C ALA A 27 11.62 -5.00 0.61
N VAL A 28 11.30 -6.23 0.99
CA VAL A 28 10.99 -7.30 0.03
C VAL A 28 9.66 -6.99 -0.68
N PRO A 29 9.63 -6.97 -2.02
CA PRO A 29 8.40 -6.80 -2.78
C PRO A 29 7.53 -8.07 -2.72
N ARG A 30 6.21 -7.88 -2.60
CA ARG A 30 5.17 -8.92 -2.59
C ARG A 30 4.49 -9.07 -3.96
N GLU A 31 4.88 -8.23 -4.92
CA GLU A 31 4.39 -8.18 -6.31
C GLU A 31 5.55 -7.96 -7.29
N SER A 32 5.34 -8.30 -8.55
CA SER A 32 6.31 -8.08 -9.63
C SER A 32 6.14 -6.70 -10.30
N GLY A 33 7.24 -6.15 -10.80
CA GLY A 33 7.26 -4.90 -11.56
C GLY A 33 8.66 -4.29 -11.63
N GLU A 34 8.88 -3.41 -12.60
CA GLU A 34 10.16 -2.72 -12.77
C GLU A 34 10.32 -1.53 -11.81
N LYS A 35 9.30 -0.67 -11.74
CA LYS A 35 9.32 0.53 -10.91
C LYS A 35 8.76 0.24 -9.52
N LYS A 36 9.46 0.66 -8.47
CA LYS A 36 9.04 0.47 -7.07
C LYS A 36 7.64 1.05 -6.80
N ILE A 37 7.30 2.19 -7.40
CA ILE A 37 5.97 2.78 -7.25
C ILE A 37 4.87 1.90 -7.87
N THR A 38 5.15 1.26 -9.00
CA THR A 38 4.21 0.34 -9.67
C THR A 38 4.01 -0.93 -8.86
N ILE A 39 5.08 -1.46 -8.25
CA ILE A 39 4.99 -2.58 -7.31
C ILE A 39 4.11 -2.18 -6.12
N ALA A 40 4.38 -1.04 -5.48
CA ALA A 40 3.62 -0.56 -4.32
C ALA A 40 2.13 -0.34 -4.64
N GLN A 41 1.80 0.25 -5.79
CA GLN A 41 0.41 0.41 -6.24
C GLN A 41 -0.29 -0.94 -6.41
N ARG A 42 0.37 -1.93 -7.01
CA ARG A 42 -0.17 -3.29 -7.17
C ARG A 42 -0.36 -3.98 -5.82
N GLU A 43 0.59 -3.84 -4.90
CA GLU A 43 0.49 -4.40 -3.56
C GLU A 43 -0.70 -3.81 -2.79
N VAL A 44 -0.96 -2.50 -2.92
CA VAL A 44 -2.11 -1.85 -2.30
C VAL A 44 -3.43 -2.29 -2.96
N LEU A 45 -3.51 -2.31 -4.29
CA LEU A 45 -4.72 -2.76 -5.01
C LEU A 45 -5.08 -4.22 -4.73
N ARG A 46 -4.08 -5.06 -4.44
CA ARG A 46 -4.26 -6.47 -4.12
C ARG A 46 -4.37 -6.73 -2.62
N HIS A 47 -4.49 -5.69 -1.80
CA HIS A 47 -4.58 -5.77 -0.34
C HIS A 47 -3.42 -6.55 0.31
N LYS A 48 -2.23 -6.50 -0.31
CA LYS A 48 -1.00 -7.09 0.25
C LYS A 48 -0.27 -6.14 1.19
N VAL A 49 -0.79 -4.94 1.43
CA VAL A 49 -0.20 -3.92 2.31
C VAL A 49 -1.32 -3.30 3.11
N GLU A 50 -1.13 -3.22 4.42
CA GLU A 50 -2.09 -2.67 5.36
C GLU A 50 -1.47 -1.49 6.11
N LYS A 51 -2.31 -0.52 6.44
CA LYS A 51 -1.91 0.60 7.28
C LYS A 51 -1.99 0.14 8.73
N MET A 52 -0.87 0.13 9.44
CA MET A 52 -0.87 -0.07 10.88
C MET A 52 -1.50 1.16 11.56
N VAL A 53 -2.50 0.92 12.41
CA VAL A 53 -3.04 1.94 13.33
C VAL A 53 -2.16 1.99 14.57
N GLU A 54 -1.75 3.19 14.98
CA GLU A 54 -0.92 3.37 16.18
C GLU A 54 -1.65 2.82 17.41
N GLY A 55 -1.19 1.66 17.89
CA GLY A 55 -1.83 0.91 18.99
C GLY A 55 -1.79 -0.61 18.77
N GLU A 56 -1.71 -1.05 17.51
CA GLU A 56 -1.52 -2.46 17.17
C GLU A 56 -0.01 -2.75 17.10
N LYS A 57 0.52 -3.35 18.18
CA LYS A 57 1.84 -3.97 18.12
C LYS A 57 1.73 -5.24 17.26
N PRO A 58 2.72 -5.50 16.37
CA PRO A 58 2.73 -6.71 15.54
C PRO A 58 2.82 -7.99 16.37
#